data_AF-A0A1G3RBU6-F1
#
_entry.id   AF-A0A1G3RBU6-F1
#
_cell.length_a   1.000
_cell.length_b   1.000
_cell.length_c   1.000
_cell.angle_alpha   90.00
_cell.angle_beta   90.00
_cell.angle_gamma   90.00
#
_symmetry.space_group_name_H-M   'P 1'
#
loop_
_entity.id
_entity.type
_entity.pdbx_description
1 polymer ?
#
loop_
_entity_poly.entity_id
_entity_poly.type
_entity_poly.pdbx_seq_one_letter_code
_entity_poly.pdbx_strand_id
1 'polypeptide(L)'
;MAASADLPEAAERPRRDFTTNIRIGAEVFQIRTEGRRKTVLLPWEKLGSLLGRGEPTILPGFRKLRGKVLFEGFELLSDMRLSTILRILPRLNLDQPVLEAPEGSAFILPAVPADFPERLRELLRPCRSKKRSSKLGFVSLHTDGQGSYWFKGSRNYLTALKESLFSLETLADASALPGRGEVSALYRELSRELEEL
;
A
#
# COMPACT_ATOMS: atom_id res chain seq x y z
N MET A 1 60.83 -0.45 -43.17
CA MET A 1 61.14 -0.50 -41.72
C MET A 1 60.25 0.55 -41.07
N ALA A 2 59.03 0.24 -40.62
CA ALA A 2 58.63 -0.54 -39.43
C ALA A 2 58.93 0.17 -38.09
N ALA A 3 57.86 0.68 -37.46
CA ALA A 3 57.57 0.84 -36.01
C ALA A 3 56.44 1.91 -35.86
N SER A 4 55.17 1.62 -35.53
CA SER A 4 54.60 1.26 -34.19
C SER A 4 55.04 2.26 -33.11
N ALA A 5 54.23 2.90 -32.26
CA ALA A 5 52.85 2.82 -31.78
C ALA A 5 52.46 4.27 -31.38
N ASP A 6 51.24 4.69 -31.03
CA ASP A 6 50.43 4.28 -29.89
C ASP A 6 49.15 5.12 -29.99
N LEU A 7 48.01 4.50 -30.32
CA LEU A 7 46.70 5.13 -30.16
C LEU A 7 46.14 4.63 -28.84
N PRO A 8 45.79 5.52 -27.89
CA PRO A 8 45.31 5.07 -26.60
C PRO A 8 43.99 4.33 -26.76
N GLU A 9 44.04 3.08 -26.29
CA GLU A 9 42.95 2.17 -26.03
C GLU A 9 41.75 2.91 -25.42
N ALA A 10 40.66 2.99 -26.18
CA ALA A 10 39.41 3.56 -25.73
C ALA A 10 38.90 2.72 -24.56
N ALA A 11 39.18 3.20 -23.35
CA ALA A 11 38.74 2.62 -22.10
C ALA A 11 37.29 2.14 -22.19
N GLU A 12 37.10 0.83 -22.06
CA GLU A 12 35.80 0.20 -21.90
C GLU A 12 35.07 0.88 -20.74
N ARG A 13 34.05 1.67 -21.08
CA ARG A 13 33.14 2.25 -20.09
C ARG A 13 32.50 1.08 -19.35
N PRO A 14 32.46 1.09 -18.00
CA PRO A 14 31.85 0.01 -17.24
C PRO A 14 30.39 -0.15 -17.69
N ARG A 15 30.03 -1.38 -18.09
CA ARG A 15 28.68 -1.76 -18.51
C ARG A 15 27.69 -1.25 -17.46
N ARG A 16 26.92 -0.23 -17.83
CA ARG A 16 25.79 0.24 -17.03
C ARG A 16 24.77 -0.90 -17.01
N ASP A 17 24.68 -1.62 -15.91
CA ASP A 17 23.60 -2.57 -15.66
C ASP A 17 22.28 -1.79 -15.53
N PHE A 18 21.66 -1.54 -16.67
CA PHE A 18 20.26 -1.19 -16.80
C PHE A 18 19.44 -2.47 -16.60
N THR A 19 19.37 -3.00 -15.39
CA THR A 19 18.34 -3.99 -15.06
C THR A 19 17.00 -3.24 -15.06
N THR A 20 16.47 -3.01 -16.27
CA THR A 20 15.20 -2.34 -16.56
C THR A 20 14.03 -3.18 -16.10
N ASN A 21 14.27 -4.45 -15.74
CA ASN A 21 13.27 -5.39 -15.31
C ASN A 21 13.75 -6.16 -14.08
N ILE A 22 12.80 -6.68 -13.32
CA ILE A 22 13.00 -7.60 -12.20
C ILE A 22 12.06 -8.78 -12.37
N ARG A 23 12.56 -9.99 -12.08
CA ARG A 23 11.72 -11.18 -11.98
C ARG A 23 11.26 -11.36 -10.54
N ILE A 24 9.95 -11.53 -10.34
CA ILE A 24 9.34 -11.85 -9.05
C ILE A 24 8.46 -13.09 -9.31
N GLY A 25 8.80 -14.21 -8.69
CA GLY A 25 8.17 -15.50 -9.00
C GLY A 25 8.32 -15.88 -10.49
N ALA A 26 7.19 -16.13 -11.15
CA ALA A 26 7.13 -16.45 -12.58
C ALA A 26 7.09 -15.20 -13.48
N GLU A 27 6.81 -14.03 -12.93
CA GLU A 27 6.52 -12.81 -13.67
C GLU A 27 7.72 -11.86 -13.76
N VAL A 28 7.72 -11.03 -14.80
CA VAL A 28 8.74 -10.00 -15.02
C VAL A 28 8.09 -8.62 -14.97
N PHE A 29 8.62 -7.76 -14.11
CA PHE A 29 8.12 -6.41 -13.85
C PHE A 29 9.14 -5.36 -14.28
N GLN A 30 8.65 -4.23 -14.78
CA GLN A 30 9.48 -3.13 -15.22
C GLN A 30 9.97 -2.31 -14.02
N ILE A 31 11.25 -1.93 -14.03
CA ILE A 31 11.84 -0.92 -13.16
C ILE A 31 11.90 0.39 -13.95
N ARG A 32 11.30 1.44 -13.40
CA ARG A 32 11.45 2.81 -13.90
C ARG A 32 12.18 3.68 -12.89
N THR A 33 12.96 4.63 -13.38
CA THR A 33 13.56 5.68 -12.54
C THR A 33 12.57 6.84 -12.47
N GLU A 34 11.99 7.06 -11.29
CA GLU A 34 11.11 8.19 -11.01
C GLU A 34 11.84 9.18 -10.11
N GLY A 35 12.30 10.28 -10.72
CA GLY A 35 13.22 11.22 -10.08
C GLY A 35 14.58 10.57 -9.79
N ARG A 36 14.93 10.42 -8.51
CA ARG A 36 16.18 9.75 -8.05
C ARG A 36 15.98 8.29 -7.63
N ARG A 37 14.76 7.76 -7.66
CA ARG A 37 14.43 6.45 -7.10
C ARG A 37 14.08 5.46 -8.20
N LYS A 38 14.60 4.24 -8.07
CA LYS A 38 14.15 3.09 -8.89
C LYS A 38 12.86 2.54 -8.28
N THR A 39 11.81 2.50 -9.10
CA THR A 39 10.46 2.08 -8.73
C THR A 39 10.05 0.92 -9.63
N VAL A 40 9.67 -0.20 -9.02
CA VAL A 40 9.09 -1.35 -9.71
C VAL A 40 7.61 -1.08 -10.00
N LEU A 41 7.20 -1.27 -11.25
CA LEU A 41 5.81 -1.18 -11.67
C LEU A 41 5.16 -2.55 -11.59
N LEU A 42 4.08 -2.66 -10.83
CA LEU A 42 3.36 -3.90 -10.57
C LEU A 42 1.93 -3.82 -11.12
N PRO A 43 1.67 -4.17 -12.39
CA PRO A 43 0.31 -4.26 -12.91
C PRO A 43 -0.49 -5.34 -12.19
N TRP A 44 -1.65 -4.99 -11.63
CA TRP A 44 -2.51 -5.89 -10.87
C TRP A 44 -2.86 -7.19 -11.61
N GLU A 45 -3.11 -7.07 -12.90
CA GLU A 45 -3.46 -8.14 -13.83
C GLU A 45 -2.36 -9.21 -13.91
N LYS A 46 -1.11 -8.84 -13.62
CA LYS A 46 0.03 -9.76 -13.54
C LYS A 46 0.32 -10.26 -12.12
N LEU A 47 -0.32 -9.68 -11.12
CA LEU A 47 -0.12 -10.06 -9.72
C LEU A 47 -0.90 -11.32 -9.35
N GLY A 48 -1.96 -11.69 -10.09
CA GLY A 48 -2.77 -12.89 -9.79
C GLY A 48 -1.96 -14.18 -9.61
N SER A 49 -0.89 -14.37 -10.39
CA SER A 49 0.01 -15.53 -10.26
C SER A 49 0.90 -15.50 -9.02
N LEU A 50 1.09 -14.33 -8.40
CA LEU A 50 1.86 -14.13 -7.17
C LEU A 50 1.03 -14.28 -5.90
N LEU A 51 -0.27 -13.95 -5.95
CA LEU A 51 -1.15 -13.96 -4.78
C LEU A 51 -1.56 -15.38 -4.36
N GLY A 52 -1.62 -16.32 -5.31
CA GLY A 52 -1.99 -17.72 -5.05
C GLY A 52 -0.84 -18.66 -4.65
N ARG A 53 0.42 -18.18 -4.63
CA ARG A 53 1.62 -19.04 -4.49
C ARG A 53 2.59 -18.55 -3.42
N GLY A 54 2.20 -18.63 -2.14
CA GLY A 54 3.09 -18.39 -0.99
C GLY A 54 3.82 -17.04 -1.02
N GLU A 55 4.85 -16.86 -0.18
CA GLU A 55 5.68 -15.65 -0.26
C GLU A 55 6.44 -15.61 -1.61
N PRO A 56 6.24 -14.59 -2.45
CA PRO A 56 6.92 -14.50 -3.74
C PRO A 56 8.44 -14.39 -3.53
N THR A 57 9.20 -15.30 -4.15
CA THR A 57 10.66 -15.28 -4.07
C THR A 57 11.21 -14.06 -4.81
N ILE A 58 11.73 -13.09 -4.06
CA ILE A 58 12.48 -11.94 -4.59
C ILE A 58 13.97 -12.16 -4.31
N LEU A 59 14.81 -11.89 -5.30
CA LEU A 59 16.26 -11.84 -5.09
C LEU A 59 16.62 -10.79 -4.01
N PRO A 60 17.49 -11.10 -3.04
CA PRO A 60 17.79 -10.24 -1.90
C PRO A 60 18.16 -8.79 -2.28
N GLY A 61 18.86 -8.61 -3.40
CA GLY A 61 19.30 -7.29 -3.89
C GLY A 61 18.17 -6.32 -4.26
N PHE A 62 16.96 -6.83 -4.51
CA PHE A 62 15.83 -6.00 -4.95
C PHE A 62 14.79 -5.72 -3.86
N ARG A 63 14.93 -6.31 -2.67
CA ARG A 63 13.98 -6.10 -1.54
C ARG A 63 13.91 -4.64 -1.08
N LYS A 64 15.02 -3.89 -1.25
CA LYS A 64 15.13 -2.47 -0.88
C LYS A 64 14.59 -1.51 -1.95
N LEU A 65 14.22 -2.02 -3.13
CA LEU A 65 13.60 -1.18 -4.16
C LEU A 65 12.24 -0.67 -3.70
N ARG A 66 11.82 0.45 -4.27
CA ARG A 66 10.44 0.90 -4.13
C ARG A 66 9.59 0.30 -5.23
N GLY A 67 8.30 0.26 -5.00
CA GLY A 67 7.33 -0.16 -6.01
C GLY A 67 6.09 0.71 -6.01
N LYS A 68 5.22 0.40 -6.96
CA LYS A 68 3.82 0.83 -6.98
C LYS A 68 2.99 -0.18 -7.74
N VAL A 69 1.75 -0.31 -7.35
CA VAL A 69 0.75 -1.14 -8.00
C VAL A 69 0.00 -0.28 -9.00
N LEU A 70 -0.17 -0.79 -10.22
CA LEU A 70 -0.98 -0.15 -11.25
C LEU A 70 -2.30 -0.91 -11.32
N PHE A 71 -3.41 -0.21 -11.09
CA PHE A 71 -4.75 -0.80 -11.02
C PHE A 71 -5.75 0.16 -11.66
N GLU A 72 -6.44 -0.27 -12.72
CA GLU A 72 -7.46 0.51 -13.44
C GLU A 72 -7.02 1.93 -13.84
N GLY A 73 -5.75 2.10 -14.23
CA GLY A 73 -5.18 3.40 -14.58
C GLY A 73 -4.80 4.29 -13.39
N PHE A 74 -4.99 3.82 -12.15
CA PHE A 74 -4.53 4.45 -10.93
C PHE A 74 -3.26 3.79 -10.38
N GLU A 75 -2.57 4.52 -9.51
CA GLU A 75 -1.46 4.01 -8.71
C GLU A 75 -1.92 3.73 -7.27
N LEU A 76 -1.56 2.56 -6.75
CA LEU A 76 -1.79 2.14 -5.37
C LEU A 76 -0.46 1.74 -4.72
N LEU A 77 -0.35 1.88 -3.39
CA LEU A 77 0.86 1.58 -2.62
C LEU A 77 2.13 2.28 -3.16
N SER A 78 1.96 3.48 -3.74
CA SER A 78 3.06 4.21 -4.37
C SER A 78 4.14 4.61 -3.38
N ASP A 79 5.39 4.59 -3.83
CA ASP A 79 6.56 4.99 -3.05
C ASP A 79 6.78 4.12 -1.80
N MET A 80 6.22 2.91 -1.73
CA MET A 80 6.46 1.94 -0.66
C MET A 80 7.59 0.98 -1.04
N ARG A 81 8.23 0.35 -0.04
CA ARG A 81 9.21 -0.72 -0.29
C ARG A 81 8.53 -1.90 -0.95
N LEU A 82 9.17 -2.46 -1.98
CA LEU A 82 8.66 -3.60 -2.72
C LEU A 82 8.33 -4.79 -1.81
N SER A 83 9.20 -5.09 -0.84
CA SER A 83 8.96 -6.16 0.13
C SER A 83 7.67 -5.96 0.92
N THR A 84 7.38 -4.72 1.32
CA THR A 84 6.16 -4.37 2.06
C THR A 84 4.94 -4.45 1.15
N ILE A 85 5.04 -3.97 -0.10
CA ILE A 85 3.96 -4.06 -1.08
C ILE A 85 3.53 -5.51 -1.27
N LEU A 86 4.48 -6.43 -1.50
CA LEU A 86 4.16 -7.84 -1.72
C LEU A 86 3.54 -8.53 -0.50
N ARG A 87 3.77 -8.04 0.72
CA ARG A 87 3.11 -8.53 1.93
C ARG A 87 1.69 -8.00 2.07
N ILE A 88 1.44 -6.76 1.66
CA ILE A 88 0.11 -6.13 1.72
C ILE A 88 -0.81 -6.70 0.64
N LEU A 89 -0.28 -6.93 -0.58
CA LEU A 89 -1.08 -7.27 -1.76
C LEU A 89 -2.10 -8.42 -1.55
N PRO A 90 -1.76 -9.57 -0.92
CA PRO A 90 -2.72 -10.66 -0.71
C PRO A 90 -3.92 -10.29 0.17
N ARG A 91 -3.81 -9.21 0.95
CA ARG A 91 -4.84 -8.74 1.88
C ARG A 91 -5.73 -7.68 1.24
N LEU A 92 -5.31 -7.10 0.12
CA LEU A 92 -6.11 -6.13 -0.60
C LEU A 92 -7.17 -6.84 -1.45
N ASN A 93 -8.43 -6.52 -1.17
CA ASN A 93 -9.52 -6.92 -2.04
C ASN A 93 -9.71 -5.90 -3.17
N LEU A 94 -9.00 -6.12 -4.28
CA LEU A 94 -9.11 -5.29 -5.49
C LEU A 94 -10.12 -5.84 -6.52
N ASP A 95 -10.85 -6.90 -6.18
CA ASP A 95 -11.98 -7.38 -6.99
C ASP A 95 -13.23 -6.51 -6.77
N GLN A 96 -13.20 -5.66 -5.75
CA GLN A 96 -14.24 -4.69 -5.46
C GLN A 96 -13.90 -3.31 -6.04
N PRO A 97 -14.92 -2.52 -6.43
CA PRO A 97 -14.69 -1.18 -6.96
C PRO A 97 -13.99 -0.28 -5.93
N VAL A 98 -13.13 0.61 -6.44
CA VAL A 98 -12.50 1.69 -5.67
C VAL A 98 -13.57 2.61 -5.10
N LEU A 99 -13.47 2.90 -3.80
CA LEU A 99 -14.40 3.79 -3.11
C LEU A 99 -14.07 5.27 -3.39
N GLU A 100 -15.05 6.14 -3.20
CA GLU A 100 -14.75 7.55 -2.98
C GLU A 100 -14.28 7.73 -1.52
N ALA A 101 -13.36 8.67 -1.28
CA ALA A 101 -12.94 8.93 0.10
C ALA A 101 -14.14 9.35 0.95
N PRO A 102 -14.28 8.84 2.19
CA PRO A 102 -15.34 9.27 3.08
C PRO A 102 -15.28 10.78 3.30
N GLU A 103 -16.39 11.48 3.04
CA GLU A 103 -16.58 12.90 3.31
C GLU A 103 -17.45 13.09 4.58
N GLY A 104 -17.14 12.32 5.63
CA GLY A 104 -17.93 12.29 6.85
C GLY A 104 -17.53 13.37 7.86
N SER A 105 -18.54 13.96 8.50
CA SER A 105 -18.36 14.77 9.71
C SER A 105 -17.87 13.89 10.86
N ALA A 106 -17.13 14.48 11.79
CA ALA A 106 -16.77 13.77 13.02
C ALA A 106 -18.02 13.41 13.84
N PHE A 107 -17.94 12.31 14.57
CA PHE A 107 -18.97 11.83 15.49
C PHE A 107 -18.39 11.60 16.89
N ILE A 108 -19.25 11.66 17.90
CA ILE A 108 -18.90 11.54 19.32
C ILE A 108 -19.87 10.54 19.96
N LEU A 109 -19.36 9.66 20.82
CA LEU A 109 -20.21 8.67 21.49
C LEU A 109 -21.19 9.32 22.49
N PRO A 110 -22.41 8.75 22.65
CA PRO A 110 -22.94 7.55 22.01
C PRO A 110 -23.59 7.81 20.63
N ALA A 111 -23.53 9.03 20.10
CA ALA A 111 -24.12 9.40 18.82
C ALA A 111 -23.28 8.89 17.64
N VAL A 112 -23.46 7.61 17.31
CA VAL A 112 -22.80 6.95 16.20
C VAL A 112 -23.63 7.09 14.92
N PRO A 113 -23.02 7.38 13.75
CA PRO A 113 -23.72 7.39 12.47
C PRO A 113 -24.39 6.05 12.16
N ALA A 114 -25.54 6.10 11.48
CA ALA A 114 -26.28 4.89 11.12
C ALA A 114 -25.50 3.96 10.17
N ASP A 115 -24.60 4.51 9.35
CA ASP A 115 -23.74 3.79 8.40
C ASP A 115 -22.43 3.28 9.03
N PHE A 116 -22.25 3.43 10.35
CA PHE A 116 -20.99 3.07 11.01
C PHE A 116 -20.54 1.61 10.80
N PRO A 117 -21.42 0.58 10.92
CA PRO A 117 -21.02 -0.80 10.65
C PRO A 117 -20.52 -1.01 9.22
N GLU A 118 -21.18 -0.37 8.24
CA GLU A 118 -20.77 -0.41 6.84
C GLU A 118 -19.41 0.26 6.65
N ARG A 119 -19.18 1.42 7.29
CA ARG A 119 -17.89 2.14 7.24
C ARG A 119 -16.74 1.37 7.89
N LEU A 120 -17.00 0.60 8.95
CA LEU A 120 -16.00 -0.28 9.55
C LEU A 120 -15.53 -1.36 8.56
N ARG A 121 -16.47 -1.95 7.81
CA ARG A 121 -16.15 -2.94 6.76
C ARG A 121 -15.43 -2.34 5.56
N GLU A 122 -15.48 -1.01 5.41
CA GLU A 122 -14.75 -0.29 4.37
C GLU A 122 -13.31 0.04 4.75
N LEU A 123 -12.90 -0.14 6.02
CA LEU A 123 -11.52 0.16 6.44
C LEU A 123 -10.49 -0.54 5.57
N LEU A 124 -9.43 0.21 5.24
CA LEU A 124 -8.31 -0.23 4.41
C LEU A 124 -8.68 -0.61 2.97
N ARG A 125 -9.94 -0.42 2.53
CA ARG A 125 -10.28 -0.50 1.11
C ARG A 125 -9.67 0.67 0.34
N PRO A 126 -9.24 0.47 -0.91
CA PRO A 126 -8.76 1.56 -1.75
C PRO A 126 -9.84 2.62 -1.95
N CYS A 127 -9.45 3.90 -1.82
CA CYS A 127 -10.34 5.03 -2.06
C CYS A 127 -9.65 6.17 -2.81
N ARG A 128 -10.43 6.96 -3.55
CA ARG A 128 -9.92 8.16 -4.24
C ARG A 128 -9.76 9.31 -3.25
N SER A 129 -8.52 9.63 -2.87
CA SER A 129 -8.28 10.70 -1.87
C SER A 129 -8.64 12.12 -2.36
N LYS A 130 -8.62 12.35 -3.69
CA LYS A 130 -9.02 13.61 -4.35
C LYS A 130 -9.51 13.35 -5.78
N LYS A 131 -10.50 14.11 -6.25
CA LYS A 131 -11.10 14.01 -7.61
C LYS A 131 -10.12 14.02 -8.81
N ARG A 132 -8.87 14.48 -8.64
CA ARG A 132 -7.86 14.55 -9.72
C ARG A 132 -6.55 13.82 -9.39
N SER A 133 -6.52 13.02 -8.33
CA SER A 133 -5.29 12.28 -8.02
C SER A 133 -5.25 10.99 -8.83
N SER A 134 -4.15 10.76 -9.54
CA SER A 134 -3.85 9.43 -10.11
C SER A 134 -3.49 8.40 -9.04
N LYS A 135 -3.39 8.81 -7.76
CA LYS A 135 -3.01 7.95 -6.64
C LYS A 135 -4.21 7.66 -5.75
N LEU A 136 -4.43 6.37 -5.51
CA LEU A 136 -5.39 5.89 -4.53
C LEU A 136 -4.80 5.98 -3.12
N GLY A 137 -5.69 6.26 -2.18
CA GLY A 137 -5.46 6.08 -0.75
C GLY A 137 -6.25 4.88 -0.24
N PHE A 138 -6.44 4.85 1.07
CA PHE A 138 -7.16 3.83 1.80
C PHE A 138 -8.09 4.47 2.81
N VAL A 139 -9.29 3.90 2.96
CA VAL A 139 -10.21 4.32 4.02
C VAL A 139 -9.55 4.08 5.38
N SER A 140 -9.64 5.06 6.25
CA SER A 140 -9.05 5.01 7.59
C SER A 140 -9.95 5.71 8.60
N LEU A 141 -9.98 5.18 9.82
CA LEU A 141 -10.62 5.79 10.97
C LEU A 141 -9.59 6.59 11.76
N HIS A 142 -9.97 7.78 12.21
CA HIS A 142 -9.13 8.71 12.96
C HIS A 142 -9.85 9.14 14.22
N THR A 143 -9.08 9.52 15.24
CA THR A 143 -9.56 10.12 16.48
C THR A 143 -8.65 11.25 16.93
N ASP A 144 -9.19 12.19 17.70
CA ASP A 144 -8.43 13.21 18.42
C ASP A 144 -7.94 12.73 19.80
N GLY A 145 -8.30 11.51 20.21
CA GLY A 145 -8.01 10.95 21.52
C GLY A 145 -8.88 11.53 22.65
N GLN A 146 -9.79 12.45 22.33
CA GLN A 146 -10.73 13.08 23.27
C GLN A 146 -12.17 12.58 23.06
N GLY A 147 -12.35 11.53 22.25
CA GLY A 147 -13.64 10.90 22.01
C GLY A 147 -14.36 11.36 20.73
N SER A 148 -13.69 12.14 19.87
CA SER A 148 -14.16 12.47 18.53
C SER A 148 -13.54 11.53 17.50
N TYR A 149 -14.35 11.06 16.55
CA TYR A 149 -13.95 10.08 15.54
C TYR A 149 -14.42 10.48 14.15
N TRP A 150 -13.63 10.19 13.12
CA TRP A 150 -14.04 10.45 11.73
C TRP A 150 -13.34 9.51 10.74
N PHE A 151 -14.03 9.22 9.65
CA PHE A 151 -13.46 8.48 8.52
C PHE A 151 -12.85 9.45 7.52
N LYS A 152 -11.69 9.10 6.96
CA LYS A 152 -11.10 9.82 5.82
C LYS A 152 -10.21 8.90 4.99
N GLY A 153 -9.91 9.34 3.77
CA GLY A 153 -8.91 8.69 2.91
C GLY A 153 -7.47 9.03 3.31
N SER A 154 -6.67 8.03 3.65
CA SER A 154 -5.24 8.14 3.94
C SER A 154 -4.40 7.68 2.74
N ARG A 155 -3.35 8.43 2.38
CA ARG A 155 -2.54 8.13 1.17
C ARG A 155 -1.65 6.89 1.27
N ASN A 156 -1.39 6.42 2.48
CA ASN A 156 -0.45 5.32 2.76
C ASN A 156 -1.16 4.24 3.56
N TYR A 157 -0.98 2.99 3.15
CA TYR A 157 -1.61 1.83 3.80
C TYR A 157 -1.23 1.70 5.27
N LEU A 158 0.07 1.77 5.60
CA LEU A 158 0.55 1.61 6.98
C LEU A 158 0.06 2.74 7.87
N THR A 159 -0.05 3.96 7.33
CA THR A 159 -0.66 5.07 8.06
C THR A 159 -2.15 4.79 8.28
N ALA A 160 -2.89 4.40 7.23
CA ALA A 160 -4.31 4.07 7.36
C ALA A 160 -4.57 2.98 8.42
N LEU A 161 -3.75 1.92 8.40
CA LEU A 161 -3.81 0.80 9.34
C LEU A 161 -3.53 1.25 10.78
N LYS A 162 -2.43 1.98 11.03
CA LYS A 162 -2.05 2.43 12.37
C LYS A 162 -3.06 3.40 12.98
N GLU A 163 -3.53 4.37 12.19
CA GLU A 163 -4.52 5.34 12.64
C GLU A 163 -5.85 4.66 12.94
N SER A 164 -6.25 3.69 12.10
CA SER A 164 -7.46 2.91 12.36
C SER A 164 -7.32 2.05 13.61
N LEU A 165 -6.17 1.40 13.82
CA LEU A 165 -5.92 0.61 15.02
C LEU A 165 -6.00 1.43 16.30
N PHE A 166 -5.32 2.58 16.33
CA PHE A 166 -5.39 3.52 17.46
C PHE A 166 -6.83 3.99 17.72
N SER A 167 -7.57 4.31 16.67
CA SER A 167 -8.97 4.73 16.80
C SER A 167 -9.91 3.60 17.23
N LEU A 168 -9.67 2.37 16.78
CA LEU A 168 -10.46 1.20 17.16
C LEU A 168 -10.19 0.78 18.61
N GLU A 169 -8.93 0.90 19.07
CA GLU A 169 -8.56 0.64 20.47
C GLU A 169 -9.30 1.59 21.41
N THR A 170 -9.23 2.90 21.14
CA THR A 170 -9.93 3.92 21.94
C THR A 170 -11.45 3.76 21.89
N LEU A 171 -12.01 3.36 20.74
CA LEU A 171 -13.43 3.00 20.65
C LEU A 171 -13.77 1.75 21.46
N ALA A 172 -12.96 0.70 21.41
CA ALA A 172 -13.20 -0.55 22.10
C ALA A 172 -13.20 -0.37 23.63
N ASP A 173 -12.46 0.61 24.14
CA ASP A 173 -12.45 0.99 25.56
C ASP A 173 -13.66 1.84 25.98
N ALA A 174 -14.35 2.47 25.03
CA ALA A 174 -15.53 3.28 25.33
C ALA A 174 -16.74 2.41 25.71
N SER A 175 -17.30 2.66 26.90
CA SER A 175 -18.39 1.88 27.47
C SER A 175 -19.73 2.04 26.75
N ALA A 176 -19.91 3.11 25.97
CA ALA A 176 -21.18 3.48 25.34
C ALA A 176 -21.26 3.12 23.84
N LEU A 177 -20.30 2.35 23.31
CA LEU A 177 -20.25 2.04 21.88
C LEU A 177 -21.25 0.94 21.48
N PRO A 178 -22.26 1.22 20.62
CA PRO A 178 -23.06 0.18 19.99
C PRO A 178 -22.19 -0.71 19.10
N GLY A 179 -22.43 -2.02 19.11
CA GLY A 179 -21.66 -2.93 18.25
C GLY A 179 -20.20 -3.15 18.67
N ARG A 180 -19.86 -2.92 19.95
CA ARG A 180 -18.51 -3.10 20.53
C ARG A 180 -17.82 -4.41 20.13
N GLY A 181 -18.58 -5.50 19.97
CA GLY A 181 -18.08 -6.79 19.50
C GLY A 181 -17.46 -6.74 18.10
N GLU A 182 -18.09 -6.04 17.16
CA GLU A 182 -17.59 -5.88 15.77
C GLU A 182 -16.30 -5.06 15.74
N VAL A 183 -16.26 -3.96 16.50
CA VAL A 183 -15.07 -3.11 16.66
C VAL A 183 -13.91 -3.90 17.27
N SER A 184 -14.17 -4.68 18.33
CA SER A 184 -13.14 -5.50 18.99
C SER A 184 -12.62 -6.61 18.08
N ALA A 185 -13.48 -7.23 17.27
CA ALA A 185 -13.09 -8.25 16.31
C ALA A 185 -12.19 -7.65 15.22
N LEU A 186 -12.60 -6.51 14.65
CA LEU A 186 -11.85 -5.82 13.61
C LEU A 186 -10.49 -5.31 14.12
N TYR A 187 -10.43 -4.76 15.33
CA TYR A 187 -9.16 -4.39 15.98
C TYR A 187 -8.19 -5.58 16.03
N ARG A 188 -8.65 -6.75 16.49
CA ARG A 188 -7.81 -7.96 16.57
C ARG A 188 -7.37 -8.48 15.21
N GLU A 189 -8.22 -8.36 14.20
CA GLU A 189 -7.87 -8.70 12.81
C GLU A 189 -6.76 -7.78 12.29
N LEU A 190 -6.96 -6.48 12.38
CA LEU A 190 -6.00 -5.48 11.89
C LEU A 190 -4.68 -5.50 12.68
N SER A 191 -4.71 -5.82 13.98
CA SER A 191 -3.49 -5.95 14.79
C SER A 191 -2.63 -7.12 14.33
N ARG A 192 -3.25 -8.27 14.04
CA ARG A 192 -2.54 -9.43 13.45
C ARG A 192 -1.95 -9.09 12.09
N GLU A 193 -2.71 -8.38 11.26
CA GLU A 193 -2.19 -7.92 9.98
C GLU A 193 -0.95 -7.02 10.15
N LEU A 194 -0.96 -6.09 11.09
CA LEU A 194 0.18 -5.19 11.33
C LEU A 194 1.43 -5.96 11.78
N GLU A 195 1.28 -7.00 12.61
CA GLU A 195 2.38 -7.84 13.08
C GLU A 195 3.07 -8.62 11.96
N GLU A 196 2.32 -8.97 10.91
CA GLU A 196 2.81 -9.74 9.76
C GLU A 196 3.49 -8.88 8.66
N LEU A 197 3.49 -7.54 8.79
CA LEU A 197 4.03 -6.60 7.79
C LEU A 197 5.52 -6.27 7.99
#